data_AF-A0A536ZEY4-F1
#
_entry.id   AF-A0A536ZEY4-F1
#
_cell.length_a   1.000
_cell.length_b   1.000
_cell.length_c   1.000
_cell.angle_alpha   90.00
_cell.angle_beta   90.00
_cell.angle_gamma   90.00
#
_symmetry.space_group_name_H-M   'P 1'
#
loop_
_entity.id
_entity.type
_entity.pdbx_description
1 polymer ?
#
loop_
_entity_poly.entity_id
_entity_poly.type
_entity_poly.pdbx_seq_one_letter_code
_entity_poly.pdbx_strand_id
1 'polypeptide(L)'
;MSSSDRRVSSSRSDTMNGRPGPLVLLAVLFACVLAANVAFGEAGKVVFAVGDVAALRGASRVPLSAGSTIDAGDTIVTAAQSHVQLRFSDDALVALKPDSEFRIERYNFAGQQDGTEIAVFRLVKGGFRTLTGQIGKLSGDRYQLLTTQATIGIRGTHYQVQICARDQCMNGNAAARSGMYGAVYDGRIAVANAFGGDEFGIDELFYVPDGEAPLRWLAPPLFLSDKLRPRTSTAKASQGDLRFTKVPEKEVRPAVPDPPFQYVATEDLDRIAFAAGRTVVVGSDRDTLELDRTTDPKLRLSIDAEGRLTGFENASLVASVGSAAIVDTGRDNSRSGLNWGRWQGSGSSIAQSLGNEVVHNDGGNLHYIYGTAATALPTSGQVQYAALGGTRPTDSGTGQVGTLISGGTISVNFTSAQLGLSGLAAGFGGATYTMGGTANIANGAFTTSGIGATGACSGAGCQSLIASNFTGFFAGPGGVGIGLDYYFNTRTGGVIEGVAGYKQCPGGKC
;
A
#
# COMPACT_ATOMS: atom_id res chain seq x y z
N MET A 1 29.98 22.46 94.81
CA MET A 1 28.70 21.75 94.62
C MET A 1 28.28 21.91 93.16
N SER A 2 28.00 20.80 92.48
CA SER A 2 27.43 20.56 91.12
C SER A 2 27.67 21.59 90.01
N SER A 3 28.38 21.28 88.92
CA SER A 3 28.05 20.36 87.79
C SER A 3 27.16 20.98 86.71
N SER A 4 27.69 20.95 85.47
CA SER A 4 27.02 20.85 84.13
C SER A 4 26.08 22.01 83.72
N ASP A 5 26.00 22.50 82.48
CA ASP A 5 26.23 21.85 81.19
C ASP A 5 26.34 22.89 80.04
N ARG A 6 26.93 22.50 78.90
CA ARG A 6 27.10 23.32 77.68
C ARG A 6 25.77 23.52 76.92
N ARG A 7 25.58 24.68 76.30
CA ARG A 7 24.98 24.78 74.94
C ARG A 7 25.32 26.08 74.21
N VAL A 8 25.70 25.90 72.95
CA VAL A 8 25.92 26.90 71.90
C VAL A 8 24.58 27.37 71.33
N SER A 9 24.44 28.65 70.97
CA SER A 9 23.50 29.07 69.91
C SER A 9 23.91 30.41 69.31
N SER A 10 23.88 30.42 67.98
CA SER A 10 24.35 31.45 67.04
C SER A 10 23.37 32.63 66.86
N SER A 11 23.94 33.74 66.39
CA SER A 11 23.26 34.96 65.97
C SER A 11 22.40 34.77 64.71
N ARG A 12 21.16 35.26 64.73
CA ARG A 12 20.34 35.51 63.53
C ARG A 12 20.08 37.01 63.39
N SER A 13 20.47 37.54 62.24
CA SER A 13 20.23 38.89 61.74
C SER A 13 18.82 39.03 61.18
N ASP A 14 18.14 40.10 61.58
CA ASP A 14 16.80 40.50 61.15
C ASP A 14 16.72 40.80 59.64
N THR A 15 15.77 40.19 58.95
CA THR A 15 15.38 40.50 57.59
C THR A 15 14.33 41.62 57.57
N MET A 16 14.66 42.76 56.96
CA MET A 16 13.73 43.85 56.63
C MET A 16 12.74 43.43 55.53
N ASN A 17 11.44 43.59 55.80
CA ASN A 17 10.34 43.42 54.85
C ASN A 17 10.05 44.75 54.13
N GLY A 18 10.59 44.93 52.92
CA GLY A 18 10.30 46.09 52.05
C GLY A 18 9.23 45.75 51.00
N ARG A 19 8.08 46.43 51.01
CA ARG A 19 7.04 46.30 49.97
C ARG A 19 7.45 47.10 48.73
N PRO A 20 7.43 46.52 47.52
CA PRO A 20 7.85 47.23 46.30
C PRO A 20 6.81 48.30 45.89
N GLY A 21 7.29 49.46 45.42
CA GLY A 21 6.48 50.60 44.99
C GLY A 21 5.77 50.39 43.64
N PRO A 22 4.73 51.19 43.33
CA PRO A 22 3.82 50.96 42.19
C PRO A 22 4.49 51.02 40.82
N LEU A 23 5.58 51.78 40.66
CA LEU A 23 6.38 51.83 39.43
C LEU A 23 7.19 50.54 39.16
N VAL A 24 7.64 49.85 40.22
CA VAL A 24 8.33 48.55 40.09
C VAL A 24 7.31 47.46 39.76
N LEU A 25 6.10 47.54 40.31
CA LEU A 25 5.00 46.63 39.95
C LEU A 25 4.58 46.78 38.48
N LEU A 26 4.54 48.02 37.95
CA LEU A 26 4.18 48.28 36.56
C LEU A 26 5.26 47.80 35.58
N ALA A 27 6.54 47.94 35.92
CA ALA A 27 7.66 47.46 35.12
C ALA A 27 7.74 45.92 35.07
N VAL A 28 7.40 45.24 36.18
CA VAL A 28 7.31 43.77 36.23
C VAL A 28 6.08 43.26 35.46
N LEU A 29 4.94 43.96 35.50
CA LEU A 29 3.79 43.63 34.67
C LEU A 29 4.07 43.83 33.16
N PHE A 30 4.80 44.87 32.78
CA PHE A 30 5.16 45.12 31.38
C PHE A 30 6.20 44.11 30.85
N ALA A 31 7.11 43.63 31.70
CA ALA A 31 8.07 42.57 31.35
C ALA A 31 7.40 41.17 31.22
N CYS A 32 6.35 40.88 32.00
CA CYS A 32 5.60 39.63 31.87
C CYS A 32 4.74 39.57 30.59
N VAL A 33 4.32 40.71 30.02
CA VAL A 33 3.53 40.73 28.77
C VAL A 33 4.40 40.48 27.53
N LEU A 34 5.70 40.77 27.57
CA LEU A 34 6.62 40.49 26.45
C LEU A 34 7.15 39.05 26.39
N ALA A 35 6.90 38.23 27.42
CA ALA A 35 7.39 36.84 27.49
C ALA A 35 6.28 35.78 27.36
N ALA A 36 5.13 36.15 26.79
CA ALA A 36 4.14 35.18 26.31
C ALA A 36 4.70 34.50 25.04
N ASN A 37 5.71 33.66 25.22
CA ASN A 37 6.01 32.63 24.24
C ASN A 37 4.74 31.79 24.12
N VAL A 38 4.08 31.89 22.98
CA VAL A 38 2.98 31.00 22.63
C VAL A 38 3.58 29.59 22.65
N ALA A 39 3.33 28.85 23.72
CA ALA A 39 3.69 27.45 23.79
C ALA A 39 2.78 26.74 22.79
N PHE A 40 3.27 26.59 21.56
CA PHE A 40 2.63 25.71 20.61
C PHE A 40 2.69 24.31 21.19
N GLY A 41 1.53 23.66 21.32
CA GLY A 41 1.46 22.30 21.83
C GLY A 41 2.25 21.34 20.94
N GLU A 42 2.91 20.37 21.57
CA GLU A 42 3.58 19.27 20.87
C GLU A 42 2.56 18.59 19.96
N ALA A 43 2.79 18.67 18.65
CA ALA A 43 1.92 18.08 17.65
C ALA A 43 2.30 16.61 17.38
N GLY A 44 3.58 16.28 17.56
CA GLY A 44 4.06 14.92 17.35
C GLY A 44 5.57 14.78 17.40
N LYS A 45 6.06 13.68 16.83
CA LYS A 45 7.48 13.32 16.81
C LYS A 45 7.92 12.80 15.45
N VAL A 46 9.21 12.94 15.20
CA VAL A 46 9.89 12.35 14.03
C VAL A 46 10.14 10.86 14.30
N VAL A 47 9.62 9.98 13.45
CA VAL A 47 9.87 8.53 13.49
C VAL A 47 11.26 8.23 12.94
N PHE A 48 11.56 8.77 11.75
CA PHE A 48 12.91 8.77 11.18
C PHE A 48 13.10 9.98 10.27
N ALA A 49 14.35 10.40 10.11
CA ALA A 49 14.78 11.40 9.15
C ALA A 49 16.05 10.91 8.44
N VAL A 50 16.10 11.06 7.12
CA VAL A 50 17.24 10.72 6.27
C VAL A 50 17.60 11.95 5.45
N GLY A 51 18.88 12.34 5.43
CA GLY A 51 19.34 13.54 4.73
C GLY A 51 19.24 14.81 5.58
N ASP A 52 19.13 15.98 4.92
CA ASP A 52 18.95 17.27 5.59
C ASP A 52 17.45 17.55 5.76
N VAL A 53 17.00 17.39 7.00
CA VAL A 53 15.62 17.63 7.43
C VAL A 53 15.65 18.61 8.59
N ALA A 54 14.81 19.64 8.55
CA ALA A 54 14.74 20.64 9.61
C ALA A 54 13.30 21.15 9.83
N ALA A 55 13.03 21.63 11.04
CA ALA A 55 11.87 22.46 11.35
C ALA A 55 12.28 23.93 11.33
N LEU A 56 11.52 24.78 10.64
CA LEU A 56 11.60 26.22 10.74
C LEU A 56 10.63 26.68 11.84
N ARG A 57 11.18 27.21 12.94
CA ARG A 57 10.46 27.73 14.10
C ARG A 57 10.66 29.23 14.18
N GLY A 58 9.73 29.98 13.59
CA GLY A 58 9.94 31.41 13.35
C GLY A 58 11.18 31.65 12.49
N ALA A 59 12.19 32.34 13.03
CA ALA A 59 13.46 32.58 12.33
C ALA A 59 14.50 31.46 12.50
N SER A 60 14.24 30.46 13.36
CA SER A 60 15.22 29.42 13.69
C SER A 60 15.05 28.19 12.79
N ARG A 61 16.14 27.71 12.19
CA ARG A 61 16.17 26.39 11.51
C ARG A 61 16.75 25.35 12.47
N VAL A 62 15.91 24.42 12.90
CA VAL A 62 16.24 23.37 13.86
C VAL A 62 16.36 22.03 13.12
N PRO A 63 17.54 21.39 13.06
CA PRO A 63 17.69 20.06 12.46
C PRO A 63 16.81 19.02 13.16
N LEU A 64 16.25 18.11 12.38
CA LEU A 64 15.37 17.04 12.86
C LEU A 64 16.03 15.68 12.70
N SER A 65 15.86 14.84 13.71
CA SER A 65 16.31 13.44 13.75
C SER A 65 15.25 12.58 14.42
N ALA A 66 15.41 11.25 14.42
CA ALA A 66 14.47 10.36 15.09
C ALA A 66 14.28 10.77 16.57
N GLY A 67 13.02 10.88 17.00
CA GLY A 67 12.64 11.32 18.34
C GLY A 67 12.52 12.83 18.53
N SER A 68 12.97 13.67 17.58
CA SER A 68 12.75 15.11 17.64
C SER A 68 11.25 15.43 17.68
N THR A 69 10.85 16.40 18.50
CA THR A 69 9.47 16.89 18.56
C THR A 69 9.18 17.84 17.41
N ILE A 70 7.92 17.89 17.01
CA ILE A 70 7.37 18.87 16.07
C ILE A 70 6.15 19.52 16.72
N ASP A 71 6.02 20.83 16.52
CA ASP A 71 5.01 21.64 17.20
C ASP A 71 4.07 22.30 16.18
N ALA A 72 2.88 22.71 16.63
CA ALA A 72 2.04 23.55 15.80
C ALA A 72 2.78 24.85 15.41
N GLY A 73 2.62 25.31 14.17
CA GLY A 73 3.35 26.45 13.63
C GLY A 73 4.70 26.10 12.98
N ASP A 74 5.25 24.90 13.22
CA ASP A 74 6.48 24.45 12.56
C ASP A 74 6.29 24.32 11.04
N THR A 75 7.32 24.70 10.28
CA THR A 75 7.46 24.33 8.87
C THR A 75 8.58 23.32 8.70
N ILE A 76 8.23 22.09 8.37
CA ILE A 76 9.16 21.00 8.13
C ILE A 76 9.65 21.09 6.69
N VAL A 77 10.98 21.14 6.53
CA VAL A 77 11.64 21.21 5.23
C VAL A 77 12.52 19.98 5.03
N THR A 78 12.44 19.39 3.84
CA THR A 78 13.35 18.33 3.38
C THR A 78 14.16 18.87 2.20
N ALA A 79 15.48 18.69 2.25
CA ALA A 79 16.34 19.02 1.13
C ALA A 79 16.24 17.96 0.01
N ALA A 80 17.02 18.17 -1.06
CA ALA A 80 17.23 17.15 -2.09
C ALA A 80 17.72 15.84 -1.46
N GLN A 81 17.24 14.71 -1.98
CA GLN A 81 17.55 13.35 -1.47
C GLN A 81 17.24 13.13 0.03
N SER A 82 16.34 13.92 0.61
CA SER A 82 15.99 13.82 2.03
C SER A 82 14.54 13.35 2.22
N HIS A 83 14.31 12.54 3.25
CA HIS A 83 13.00 11.96 3.56
C HIS A 83 12.76 12.00 5.06
N VAL A 84 11.51 12.20 5.48
CA VAL A 84 11.14 12.14 6.89
C VAL A 84 9.78 11.50 7.05
N GLN A 85 9.62 10.68 8.10
CA GLN A 85 8.33 10.20 8.57
C GLN A 85 8.04 10.78 9.95
N LEU A 86 6.85 11.31 10.11
CA LEU A 86 6.33 11.96 11.30
C LEU A 86 5.19 11.11 11.85
N ARG A 87 5.08 11.03 13.18
CA ARG A 87 3.93 10.49 13.89
C ARG A 87 3.34 11.58 14.76
N PHE A 88 2.09 11.94 14.51
CA PHE A 88 1.34 12.90 15.30
C PHE A 88 0.73 12.26 16.55
N SER A 89 0.34 13.07 17.54
CA SER A 89 -0.20 12.55 18.80
C SER A 89 -1.57 11.88 18.68
N ASP A 90 -2.30 12.12 17.58
CA ASP A 90 -3.53 11.39 17.20
C ASP A 90 -3.26 10.09 16.42
N ASP A 91 -2.00 9.62 16.40
CA ASP A 91 -1.52 8.46 15.64
C ASP A 91 -1.51 8.62 14.12
N ALA A 92 -1.70 9.83 13.58
CA ALA A 92 -1.52 10.06 12.16
C ALA A 92 -0.04 9.86 11.76
N LEU A 93 0.20 9.19 10.65
CA LEU A 93 1.54 9.04 10.05
C LEU A 93 1.64 9.90 8.80
N VAL A 94 2.64 10.78 8.74
CA VAL A 94 2.91 11.62 7.58
C VAL A 94 4.33 11.35 7.09
N ALA A 95 4.49 11.02 5.81
CA ALA A 95 5.77 10.92 5.14
C ALA A 95 5.95 12.08 4.15
N LEU A 96 7.10 12.73 4.21
CA LEU A 96 7.48 13.80 3.27
C LEU A 96 8.57 13.30 2.32
N LYS A 97 8.37 13.61 1.04
CA LYS A 97 9.32 13.33 -0.05
C LYS A 97 10.46 14.36 -0.07
N PRO A 98 11.49 14.19 -0.93
CA PRO A 98 12.52 15.20 -1.10
C PRO A 98 11.94 16.53 -1.57
N ASP A 99 12.66 17.61 -1.29
CA ASP A 99 12.31 18.97 -1.71
C ASP A 99 10.92 19.44 -1.25
N SER A 100 10.46 18.95 -0.09
CA SER A 100 9.16 19.27 0.48
C SER A 100 9.22 20.41 1.47
N GLU A 101 8.15 21.20 1.50
CA GLU A 101 7.91 22.23 2.51
C GLU A 101 6.49 22.04 3.04
N PHE A 102 6.40 21.56 4.28
CA PHE A 102 5.17 21.14 4.92
C PHE A 102 4.99 21.89 6.24
N ARG A 103 3.86 22.57 6.41
CA ARG A 103 3.58 23.39 7.58
C ARG A 103 2.43 22.82 8.39
N ILE A 104 2.61 22.81 9.70
CA ILE A 104 1.57 22.45 10.68
C ILE A 104 0.84 23.74 11.03
N GLU A 105 -0.23 24.08 10.32
CA GLU A 105 -0.91 25.37 10.51
C GLU A 105 -1.62 25.44 11.85
N ARG A 106 -2.41 24.41 12.15
CA ARG A 106 -3.14 24.28 13.40
C ARG A 106 -3.18 22.81 13.76
N TYR A 107 -2.85 22.51 15.01
CA TYR A 107 -2.98 21.16 15.52
C TYR A 107 -3.40 21.23 16.98
N ASN A 108 -4.44 20.49 17.34
CA ASN A 108 -4.87 20.29 18.72
C ASN A 108 -5.47 18.89 18.84
N PHE A 109 -4.91 18.09 19.76
CA PHE A 109 -5.45 16.80 20.13
C PHE A 109 -5.09 16.49 21.58
N ALA A 110 -6.09 16.50 22.46
CA ALA A 110 -5.90 16.27 23.89
C ALA A 110 -6.10 14.78 24.28
N GLY A 111 -6.04 13.86 23.32
CA GLY A 111 -6.28 12.43 23.55
C GLY A 111 -7.76 12.04 23.67
N GLN A 112 -8.68 13.00 23.56
CA GLN A 112 -10.12 12.77 23.52
C GLN A 112 -10.78 13.64 22.44
N GLN A 113 -11.93 13.18 21.94
CA GLN A 113 -12.77 13.92 21.00
C GLN A 113 -13.84 14.67 21.77
N ASP A 114 -13.50 15.89 22.15
CA ASP A 114 -14.37 16.83 22.86
C ASP A 114 -14.91 17.95 21.95
N GLY A 115 -14.62 17.87 20.65
CA GLY A 115 -14.98 18.90 19.68
C GLY A 115 -14.03 20.09 19.68
N THR A 116 -12.87 20.00 20.33
CA THR A 116 -11.79 20.99 20.20
C THR A 116 -10.65 20.52 19.31
N GLU A 117 -10.66 19.24 18.92
CA GLU A 117 -9.63 18.65 18.07
C GLU A 117 -9.62 19.26 16.67
N ILE A 118 -8.42 19.44 16.12
CA ILE A 118 -8.22 19.99 14.77
C ILE A 118 -6.85 19.60 14.21
N ALA A 119 -6.80 19.31 12.91
CA ALA A 119 -5.57 19.06 12.17
C ALA A 119 -5.60 19.79 10.83
N VAL A 120 -5.00 20.98 10.76
CA VAL A 120 -4.84 21.75 9.52
C VAL A 120 -3.38 21.77 9.13
N PHE A 121 -3.09 21.22 7.97
CA PHE A 121 -1.76 21.15 7.39
C PHE A 121 -1.70 21.96 6.10
N ARG A 122 -0.50 22.40 5.72
CA ARG A 122 -0.23 22.99 4.40
C ARG A 122 0.96 22.32 3.74
N LEU A 123 0.81 21.89 2.50
CA LEU A 123 1.92 21.52 1.64
C LEU A 123 2.16 22.65 0.63
N VAL A 124 3.34 23.26 0.68
CA VAL A 124 3.73 24.37 -0.22
C VAL A 124 4.37 23.82 -1.49
N LYS A 125 5.24 22.83 -1.36
CA LYS A 125 5.90 22.12 -2.46
C LYS A 125 6.33 20.72 -2.05
N GLY A 126 6.72 19.92 -3.03
CA GLY A 126 7.20 18.55 -2.83
C GLY A 126 6.04 17.57 -2.66
N GLY A 127 6.26 16.52 -1.87
CA GLY A 127 5.33 15.40 -1.78
C GLY A 127 5.03 14.97 -0.35
N PHE A 128 3.79 14.56 -0.16
CA PHE A 128 3.16 14.26 1.11
C PHE A 128 2.38 12.96 0.97
N ARG A 129 2.56 12.03 1.90
CA ARG A 129 1.70 10.85 2.04
C ARG A 129 1.27 10.73 3.49
N THR A 130 0.00 10.47 3.72
CA THR A 130 -0.54 10.37 5.07
C THR A 130 -1.43 9.17 5.25
N LEU A 131 -1.30 8.50 6.39
CA LEU A 131 -2.33 7.66 6.98
C LEU A 131 -2.95 8.45 8.12
N THR A 132 -4.23 8.80 8.00
CA THR A 132 -4.87 9.72 8.94
C THR A 132 -5.10 9.07 10.30
N GLY A 133 -4.84 9.83 11.36
CA GLY A 133 -5.04 9.43 12.74
C GLY A 133 -6.49 9.56 13.20
N GLN A 134 -6.68 9.57 14.51
CA GLN A 134 -7.99 9.59 15.15
C GLN A 134 -8.83 10.82 14.76
N ILE A 135 -8.21 12.01 14.61
CA ILE A 135 -8.92 13.22 14.18
C ILE A 135 -9.53 12.99 12.80
N GLY A 136 -8.74 12.49 11.85
CA GLY A 136 -9.19 12.29 10.47
C GLY A 136 -10.23 11.19 10.29
N LYS A 137 -10.23 10.17 11.16
CA LYS A 137 -11.16 9.03 11.10
C LYS A 137 -12.55 9.35 11.63
N LEU A 138 -12.63 10.11 12.72
CA LEU A 138 -13.88 10.30 13.47
C LEU A 138 -14.42 11.74 13.33
N SER A 139 -13.54 12.71 13.06
CA SER A 139 -13.84 14.15 12.93
C SER A 139 -13.28 14.70 11.61
N GLY A 140 -13.62 14.06 10.49
CA GLY A 140 -13.03 14.35 9.18
C GLY A 140 -13.19 15.80 8.69
N ASP A 141 -14.22 16.52 9.16
CA ASP A 141 -14.46 17.95 8.90
C ASP A 141 -13.44 18.88 9.55
N ARG A 142 -12.73 18.40 10.58
CA ARG A 142 -11.68 19.11 11.33
C ARG A 142 -10.27 18.79 10.85
N TYR A 143 -10.17 17.96 9.82
CA TYR A 143 -8.93 17.71 9.11
C TYR A 143 -8.92 18.46 7.77
N GLN A 144 -7.84 19.18 7.47
CA GLN A 144 -7.64 19.81 6.18
C GLN A 144 -6.16 19.76 5.75
N LEU A 145 -5.92 19.45 4.48
CA LEU A 145 -4.65 19.71 3.82
C LEU A 145 -4.82 20.85 2.81
N LEU A 146 -4.11 21.94 3.03
CA LEU A 146 -4.08 23.11 2.18
C LEU A 146 -2.91 23.01 1.20
N THR A 147 -3.15 23.33 -0.06
CA THR A 147 -2.11 23.47 -1.08
C THR A 147 -2.32 24.75 -1.86
N THR A 148 -1.39 25.09 -2.76
CA THR A 148 -1.60 26.19 -3.71
C THR A 148 -2.69 25.89 -4.74
N GLN A 149 -2.95 24.61 -5.04
CA GLN A 149 -3.89 24.20 -6.09
C GLN A 149 -5.30 23.92 -5.57
N ALA A 150 -5.42 23.39 -4.36
CA ALA A 150 -6.69 23.02 -3.75
C ALA A 150 -6.61 22.87 -2.22
N THR A 151 -7.79 22.85 -1.61
CA THR A 151 -8.02 22.37 -0.25
C THR A 151 -8.51 20.93 -0.32
N ILE A 152 -7.96 20.08 0.56
CA ILE A 152 -8.34 18.67 0.68
C ILE A 152 -8.95 18.43 2.05
N GLY A 153 -10.19 17.98 2.07
CA GLY A 153 -10.85 17.39 3.24
C GLY A 153 -10.87 15.86 3.13
N ILE A 154 -11.07 15.17 4.25
CA ILE A 154 -11.00 13.71 4.29
C ILE A 154 -12.20 13.10 5.01
N ARG A 155 -12.35 11.79 4.84
CA ARG A 155 -13.24 10.95 5.64
C ARG A 155 -12.56 9.62 5.95
N GLY A 156 -11.57 9.65 6.85
CA GLY A 156 -10.73 8.52 7.27
C GLY A 156 -9.92 7.90 6.13
N THR A 157 -8.68 8.33 5.91
CA THR A 157 -8.04 8.19 4.60
C THR A 157 -6.54 7.87 4.67
N HIS A 158 -6.08 6.98 3.78
CA HIS A 158 -4.69 6.91 3.35
C HIS A 158 -4.58 7.57 1.98
N TYR A 159 -3.82 8.65 1.83
CA TYR A 159 -3.66 9.29 0.52
C TYR A 159 -2.30 9.94 0.38
N GLN A 160 -1.94 10.30 -0.86
CA GLN A 160 -0.75 11.07 -1.15
C GLN A 160 -1.01 12.19 -2.14
N VAL A 161 -0.15 13.18 -2.09
CA VAL A 161 -0.12 14.36 -2.95
C VAL A 161 1.33 14.65 -3.33
N GLN A 162 1.55 15.08 -4.57
CA GLN A 162 2.79 15.64 -5.07
C GLN A 162 2.48 16.94 -5.82
N ILE A 163 3.08 18.04 -5.39
CA ILE A 163 3.06 19.30 -6.13
C ILE A 163 4.23 19.28 -7.10
N CYS A 164 3.93 19.53 -8.37
CA CYS A 164 4.91 19.60 -9.44
C CYS A 164 4.91 21.01 -10.00
N ALA A 165 6.00 21.76 -9.83
CA ALA A 165 6.24 22.94 -10.64
C ALA A 165 6.74 22.53 -12.03
N ARG A 166 6.74 23.49 -12.96
CA ARG A 166 7.29 23.30 -14.32
C ARG A 166 8.69 22.69 -14.24
N ASP A 167 8.89 21.61 -14.98
CA ASP A 167 10.15 20.86 -15.11
C ASP A 167 10.72 20.23 -13.82
N GLN A 168 9.99 20.27 -12.69
CA GLN A 168 10.42 19.63 -11.44
C GLN A 168 10.11 18.14 -11.37
N CYS A 169 8.93 17.73 -11.83
CA CYS A 169 8.53 16.34 -11.82
C CYS A 169 8.80 15.69 -13.17
N MET A 170 9.43 14.52 -13.16
CA MET A 170 9.70 13.74 -14.36
C MET A 170 8.80 12.50 -14.41
N ASN A 171 8.03 12.37 -15.48
CA ASN A 171 7.27 11.15 -15.79
C ASN A 171 8.02 10.38 -16.90
N GLY A 172 8.98 9.55 -16.48
CA GLY A 172 9.91 8.92 -17.41
C GLY A 172 10.89 9.96 -17.96
N ASN A 173 10.88 10.16 -19.28
CA ASN A 173 11.74 11.16 -19.95
C ASN A 173 11.01 12.48 -20.25
N ALA A 174 9.73 12.61 -19.87
CA ALA A 174 8.94 13.81 -20.08
C ALA A 174 8.72 14.56 -18.77
N ALA A 175 8.81 15.89 -18.81
CA ALA A 175 8.39 16.73 -17.70
C ALA A 175 6.88 16.60 -17.48
N ALA A 176 6.46 16.44 -16.23
CA ALA A 176 5.05 16.50 -15.86
C ALA A 176 4.51 17.92 -16.05
N ARG A 177 3.20 18.04 -16.22
CA ARG A 177 2.56 19.36 -16.24
C ARG A 177 2.61 19.97 -14.84
N SER A 178 2.61 21.30 -14.77
CA SER A 178 2.56 22.01 -13.50
C SER A 178 1.18 21.83 -12.85
N GLY A 179 1.17 21.48 -11.57
CA GLY A 179 -0.06 21.26 -10.80
C GLY A 179 0.13 20.27 -9.67
N MET A 180 -0.98 19.89 -9.04
CA MET A 180 -1.00 18.96 -7.93
C MET A 180 -1.52 17.60 -8.39
N TYR A 181 -0.72 16.56 -8.18
CA TYR A 181 -1.10 15.18 -8.45
C TYR A 181 -1.37 14.46 -7.14
N GLY A 182 -2.35 13.58 -7.08
CA GLY A 182 -2.59 12.79 -5.88
C GLY A 182 -3.22 11.44 -6.16
N ALA A 183 -3.15 10.58 -5.15
CA ALA A 183 -3.72 9.24 -5.16
C ALA A 183 -4.33 8.95 -3.80
N VAL A 184 -5.49 8.31 -3.78
CA VAL A 184 -6.13 7.83 -2.56
C VAL A 184 -5.92 6.32 -2.47
N TYR A 185 -5.47 5.84 -1.32
CA TYR A 185 -5.14 4.44 -1.05
C TYR A 185 -6.08 3.77 -0.07
N ASP A 186 -6.83 4.55 0.72
CA ASP A 186 -7.88 4.10 1.62
C ASP A 186 -8.80 5.29 1.91
N GLY A 187 -10.08 5.04 2.16
CA GLY A 187 -11.07 6.07 2.45
C GLY A 187 -11.49 6.92 1.25
N ARG A 188 -11.84 8.19 1.54
CA ARG A 188 -12.20 9.21 0.54
C ARG A 188 -11.61 10.56 0.90
N ILE A 189 -11.37 11.38 -0.11
CA ILE A 189 -11.04 12.78 0.05
C ILE A 189 -11.95 13.65 -0.80
N ALA A 190 -12.24 14.84 -0.33
CA ALA A 190 -12.83 15.90 -1.14
C ALA A 190 -11.71 16.87 -1.52
N VAL A 191 -11.51 17.13 -2.82
CA VAL A 191 -10.54 18.09 -3.32
C VAL A 191 -11.31 19.23 -3.96
N ALA A 192 -11.10 20.45 -3.49
CA ALA A 192 -11.85 21.60 -3.97
C ALA A 192 -10.99 22.87 -4.06
N ASN A 193 -11.29 23.71 -5.04
CA ASN A 193 -10.74 25.05 -5.20
C ASN A 193 -11.82 26.01 -5.76
N ALA A 194 -11.42 27.23 -6.13
CA ALA A 194 -12.36 28.25 -6.65
C ALA A 194 -12.99 27.89 -8.01
N PHE A 195 -12.43 26.92 -8.74
CA PHE A 195 -12.89 26.51 -10.07
C PHE A 195 -13.82 25.29 -10.02
N GLY A 196 -13.89 24.58 -8.89
CA GLY A 196 -14.74 23.42 -8.68
C GLY A 196 -14.22 22.49 -7.59
N GLY A 197 -14.93 21.39 -7.37
CA GLY A 197 -14.49 20.33 -6.46
C GLY A 197 -15.02 18.98 -6.89
N ASP A 198 -14.31 17.93 -6.48
CA ASP A 198 -14.70 16.54 -6.72
C ASP A 198 -14.26 15.68 -5.52
N GLU A 199 -14.90 14.53 -5.35
CA GLU A 199 -14.50 13.52 -4.37
C GLU A 199 -13.73 12.40 -5.05
N PHE A 200 -12.66 11.98 -4.38
CA PHE A 200 -11.78 10.91 -4.83
C PHE A 200 -11.77 9.80 -3.78
N GLY A 201 -12.18 8.61 -4.20
CA GLY A 201 -12.14 7.40 -3.37
C GLY A 201 -10.84 6.63 -3.55
N ILE A 202 -10.63 5.63 -2.71
CA ILE A 202 -9.56 4.63 -2.83
C ILE A 202 -9.32 4.16 -4.29
N ASP A 203 -8.04 4.04 -4.62
CA ASP A 203 -7.45 3.79 -5.95
C ASP A 203 -7.72 4.87 -7.02
N GLU A 204 -8.43 5.95 -6.68
CA GLU A 204 -8.59 7.08 -7.58
C GLU A 204 -7.38 8.01 -7.52
N LEU A 205 -6.90 8.35 -8.70
CA LEU A 205 -5.87 9.33 -8.93
C LEU A 205 -6.53 10.61 -9.40
N PHE A 206 -5.93 11.72 -9.00
CA PHE A 206 -6.40 13.03 -9.39
C PHE A 206 -5.25 13.94 -9.76
N TYR A 207 -5.59 14.90 -10.59
CA TYR A 207 -4.70 15.97 -11.00
C TYR A 207 -5.49 17.28 -10.92
N VAL A 208 -4.90 18.26 -10.26
CA VAL A 208 -5.42 19.63 -10.20
C VAL A 208 -4.40 20.50 -10.94
N PRO A 209 -4.67 20.84 -12.21
CA PRO A 209 -3.85 21.80 -12.93
C PRO A 209 -3.86 23.16 -12.23
N ASP A 210 -2.79 23.94 -12.40
CA ASP A 210 -2.73 25.30 -11.85
C ASP A 210 -3.84 26.18 -12.46
N GLY A 211 -4.73 26.70 -11.60
CA GLY A 211 -5.82 27.59 -12.03
C GLY A 211 -7.04 26.87 -12.65
N GLU A 212 -7.15 25.56 -12.51
CA GLU A 212 -8.27 24.76 -13.05
C GLU A 212 -8.92 23.87 -11.98
N ALA A 213 -10.11 23.33 -12.27
CA ALA A 213 -10.81 22.43 -11.36
C ALA A 213 -10.12 21.05 -11.26
N PRO A 214 -10.31 20.31 -10.15
CA PRO A 214 -9.79 18.95 -10.00
C PRO A 214 -10.31 18.00 -11.09
N LEU A 215 -9.44 17.13 -11.58
CA LEU A 215 -9.74 16.14 -12.62
C LEU A 215 -9.36 14.74 -12.15
N ARG A 216 -10.23 13.75 -12.42
CA ARG A 216 -9.89 12.33 -12.31
C ARG A 216 -8.83 11.99 -13.35
N TRP A 217 -7.75 11.36 -12.91
CA TRP A 217 -6.59 11.06 -13.72
C TRP A 217 -6.40 9.55 -13.83
N LEU A 218 -6.25 9.02 -15.04
CA LEU A 218 -6.45 7.57 -15.28
C LEU A 218 -5.19 6.70 -15.09
N ALA A 219 -4.00 7.30 -14.95
CA ALA A 219 -2.76 6.55 -14.76
C ALA A 219 -1.78 7.26 -13.80
N PRO A 220 -1.21 6.57 -12.79
CA PRO A 220 -0.31 7.21 -11.84
C PRO A 220 0.97 7.64 -12.56
N PRO A 221 1.35 8.92 -12.50
CA PRO A 221 2.66 9.34 -12.96
C PRO A 221 3.76 8.57 -12.22
N LEU A 222 4.86 8.25 -12.90
CA LEU A 222 5.96 7.47 -12.31
C LEU A 222 6.52 8.09 -11.02
N PHE A 223 6.49 9.42 -10.90
CA PHE A 223 6.93 10.16 -9.71
C PHE A 223 5.97 10.08 -8.51
N LEU A 224 4.72 9.66 -8.70
CA LEU A 224 3.83 9.31 -7.59
C LEU A 224 4.21 7.93 -7.00
N SER A 225 4.93 7.11 -7.76
CA SER A 225 5.29 5.73 -7.42
C SER A 225 6.75 5.68 -6.98
N ASP A 226 7.11 6.27 -5.84
CA ASP A 226 8.52 6.32 -5.43
C ASP A 226 9.02 4.92 -5.01
N LYS A 227 9.72 4.26 -5.94
CA LYS A 227 10.76 3.29 -5.60
C LYS A 227 12.00 4.09 -5.21
N LEU A 228 12.45 3.95 -3.96
CA LEU A 228 13.76 4.44 -3.53
C LEU A 228 14.82 3.97 -4.54
N ARG A 229 15.51 4.89 -5.21
CA ARG A 229 16.62 4.52 -6.10
C ARG A 229 17.77 4.00 -5.24
N PRO A 230 18.28 2.78 -5.46
CA PRO A 230 19.46 2.29 -4.75
C PRO A 230 20.63 3.24 -5.03
N ARG A 231 21.29 3.73 -3.98
CA ARG A 231 22.55 4.46 -4.12
C ARG A 231 23.59 3.52 -4.74
N THR A 232 23.97 3.77 -5.98
CA THR A 232 25.20 3.22 -6.54
C THR A 232 26.37 3.91 -5.82
N SER A 233 26.87 3.26 -4.78
CA SER A 233 28.20 3.53 -4.26
C SER A 233 29.20 3.37 -5.41
N THR A 234 29.88 4.45 -5.77
CA THR A 234 30.97 4.46 -6.75
C THR A 234 32.12 3.60 -6.26
N ALA A 235 32.09 2.31 -6.59
CA ALA A 235 33.28 1.47 -6.67
C ALA A 235 33.68 1.37 -8.14
N LYS A 236 34.87 1.89 -8.42
CA LYS A 236 35.53 1.99 -9.72
C LYS A 236 35.80 0.59 -10.27
N ALA A 237 35.26 0.26 -11.44
CA ALA A 237 35.71 -0.88 -12.24
C ALA A 237 35.59 -0.55 -13.74
N SER A 238 36.56 -1.04 -14.49
CA SER A 238 37.11 -0.56 -15.76
C SER A 238 36.21 -0.67 -16.99
N GLN A 239 36.50 0.21 -17.95
CA GLN A 239 36.03 0.19 -19.33
C GLN A 239 36.17 -1.20 -19.99
N GLY A 240 35.10 -1.62 -20.65
CA GLY A 240 35.08 -2.70 -21.63
C GLY A 240 34.13 -2.30 -22.75
N ASP A 241 34.70 -1.94 -23.89
CA ASP A 241 34.05 -1.48 -25.11
C ASP A 241 33.24 -2.64 -25.73
N LEU A 242 31.94 -2.50 -25.94
CA LEU A 242 31.15 -3.39 -26.80
C LEU A 242 30.22 -2.57 -27.67
N ARG A 243 30.56 -2.50 -28.96
CA ARG A 243 29.75 -1.94 -30.03
C ARG A 243 29.08 -3.03 -30.87
N PHE A 244 28.01 -2.59 -31.52
CA PHE A 244 27.30 -3.14 -32.70
C PHE A 244 26.18 -4.16 -32.41
N THR A 245 25.03 -4.16 -33.08
CA THR A 245 24.71 -3.65 -34.43
C THR A 245 23.20 -3.38 -34.59
N LYS A 246 22.83 -2.43 -35.46
CA LYS A 246 21.43 -2.18 -35.90
C LYS A 246 20.95 -3.35 -36.77
N VAL A 247 19.78 -3.93 -36.46
CA VAL A 247 19.14 -4.99 -37.26
C VAL A 247 18.04 -4.37 -38.15
N PRO A 248 17.90 -4.82 -39.41
CA PRO A 248 17.21 -4.10 -40.48
C PRO A 248 15.68 -4.24 -40.45
N GLU A 249 15.03 -3.28 -41.10
CA GLU A 249 13.60 -3.27 -41.41
C GLU A 249 13.31 -4.11 -42.67
N LYS A 250 12.39 -5.09 -42.58
CA LYS A 250 11.60 -5.52 -43.76
C LYS A 250 10.34 -6.36 -43.48
N GLU A 251 9.24 -5.86 -44.06
CA GLU A 251 8.10 -6.48 -44.76
C GLU A 251 7.14 -7.52 -44.12
N VAL A 252 5.90 -7.46 -44.61
CA VAL A 252 4.64 -7.91 -44.00
C VAL A 252 3.96 -9.03 -44.82
N ARG A 253 3.48 -10.10 -44.14
CA ARG A 253 2.36 -11.07 -44.42
C ARG A 253 2.53 -12.11 -45.55
N PRO A 254 1.82 -13.29 -45.55
CA PRO A 254 0.45 -13.59 -45.06
C PRO A 254 0.26 -14.87 -44.19
N ALA A 255 -0.99 -15.18 -43.84
CA ALA A 255 -1.44 -16.15 -42.82
C ALA A 255 -1.52 -17.65 -43.23
N VAL A 256 -1.66 -18.53 -42.21
CA VAL A 256 -2.14 -19.96 -42.17
C VAL A 256 -1.01 -21.04 -42.17
N PRO A 257 -1.15 -22.26 -41.55
CA PRO A 257 -1.84 -22.76 -40.35
C PRO A 257 -0.87 -23.36 -39.26
N ASP A 258 -1.35 -23.64 -38.04
CA ASP A 258 -0.57 -24.24 -36.94
C ASP A 258 0.00 -25.66 -37.25
N PRO A 259 1.27 -25.97 -36.90
CA PRO A 259 1.79 -27.34 -36.86
C PRO A 259 1.68 -27.98 -35.45
N PRO A 260 1.71 -29.34 -35.37
CA PRO A 260 1.36 -30.11 -34.17
C PRO A 260 2.44 -30.05 -33.09
N PHE A 261 2.02 -30.16 -31.83
CA PHE A 261 2.89 -30.15 -30.66
C PHE A 261 3.88 -31.31 -30.67
N GLN A 262 5.16 -30.98 -30.50
CA GLN A 262 6.24 -31.92 -30.23
C GLN A 262 6.22 -32.33 -28.74
N TYR A 263 6.21 -33.63 -28.49
CA TYR A 263 6.39 -34.24 -27.18
C TYR A 263 7.85 -34.12 -26.75
N VAL A 264 8.11 -33.68 -25.51
CA VAL A 264 9.43 -33.75 -24.85
C VAL A 264 9.27 -34.65 -23.63
N ALA A 265 10.12 -35.68 -23.54
CA ALA A 265 10.06 -36.68 -22.47
C ALA A 265 10.58 -36.11 -21.14
N THR A 266 10.02 -36.62 -20.04
CA THR A 266 10.28 -36.20 -18.64
C THR A 266 11.76 -36.23 -18.24
N GLU A 267 12.58 -37.03 -18.92
CA GLU A 267 14.01 -37.18 -18.66
C GLU A 267 14.91 -36.08 -19.24
N ASP A 268 14.36 -35.18 -20.07
CA ASP A 268 15.05 -33.96 -20.52
C ASP A 268 14.79 -32.73 -19.60
N LEU A 269 14.12 -32.92 -18.46
CA LEU A 269 13.78 -31.85 -17.51
C LEU A 269 14.98 -31.27 -16.74
N ASP A 270 16.12 -31.97 -16.68
CA ASP A 270 17.27 -31.56 -15.87
C ASP A 270 18.17 -30.50 -16.55
N ARG A 271 17.78 -29.99 -17.72
CA ARG A 271 18.57 -29.00 -18.49
C ARG A 271 18.05 -27.56 -18.44
N ILE A 272 17.05 -27.25 -17.63
CA ILE A 272 16.56 -25.86 -17.48
C ILE A 272 16.87 -25.36 -16.07
N ALA A 273 17.98 -24.65 -15.96
CA ALA A 273 18.26 -23.78 -14.82
C ALA A 273 17.04 -22.87 -14.56
N PHE A 274 16.66 -22.69 -13.29
CA PHE A 274 15.54 -21.83 -12.87
C PHE A 274 15.65 -20.44 -13.53
N ALA A 275 14.83 -20.20 -14.55
CA ALA A 275 14.71 -18.90 -15.16
C ALA A 275 13.89 -18.00 -14.22
N ALA A 276 14.36 -16.77 -14.01
CA ALA A 276 13.57 -15.70 -13.41
C ALA A 276 12.16 -15.66 -14.04
N GLY A 277 11.10 -15.58 -13.22
CA GLY A 277 9.72 -15.35 -13.70
C GLY A 277 8.65 -16.37 -13.31
N ARG A 278 8.54 -16.78 -12.04
CA ARG A 278 7.33 -17.45 -11.52
C ARG A 278 6.62 -16.55 -10.51
N THR A 279 5.31 -16.34 -10.68
CA THR A 279 4.45 -15.54 -9.77
C THR A 279 3.55 -16.44 -8.94
N VAL A 280 3.41 -16.10 -7.67
CA VAL A 280 2.59 -16.81 -6.69
C VAL A 280 1.68 -15.82 -6.00
N VAL A 281 0.45 -16.24 -5.77
CA VAL A 281 -0.45 -15.62 -4.80
C VAL A 281 -0.78 -16.67 -3.76
N VAL A 282 -0.56 -16.33 -2.49
CA VAL A 282 -1.00 -17.10 -1.34
C VAL A 282 -1.95 -16.22 -0.55
N GLY A 283 -3.13 -16.76 -0.23
CA GLY A 283 -4.14 -16.07 0.56
C GLY A 283 -4.53 -16.93 1.76
N SER A 284 -4.48 -16.32 2.94
CA SER A 284 -5.35 -16.74 4.02
C SER A 284 -5.69 -15.58 4.96
N ASP A 285 -6.96 -15.49 5.33
CA ASP A 285 -7.51 -14.70 6.42
C ASP A 285 -7.71 -13.17 6.22
N ARG A 286 -8.23 -12.55 7.29
CA ARG A 286 -8.67 -11.14 7.34
C ARG A 286 -7.51 -10.15 7.38
N ASP A 287 -6.32 -10.61 7.78
CA ASP A 287 -5.17 -9.78 8.14
C ASP A 287 -3.92 -10.08 7.28
N THR A 288 -3.89 -11.20 6.53
CA THR A 288 -2.73 -11.66 5.74
C THR A 288 -3.07 -12.01 4.28
N LEU A 289 -3.57 -11.03 3.53
CA LEU A 289 -3.46 -11.06 2.06
C LEU A 289 -2.09 -10.53 1.64
N GLU A 290 -1.14 -11.44 1.44
CA GLU A 290 0.17 -11.09 0.94
C GLU A 290 0.35 -11.44 -0.53
N LEU A 291 0.18 -10.39 -1.33
CA LEU A 291 0.63 -10.37 -2.71
C LEU A 291 2.14 -10.18 -2.75
N ASP A 292 2.90 -11.26 -2.98
CA ASP A 292 4.26 -11.07 -3.49
C ASP A 292 4.24 -10.85 -5.01
N ARG A 293 4.73 -9.68 -5.41
CA ARG A 293 4.95 -9.34 -6.82
C ARG A 293 6.38 -9.68 -7.18
N THR A 294 6.48 -10.48 -8.24
CA THR A 294 7.68 -11.06 -8.88
C THR A 294 8.66 -10.08 -9.48
N THR A 295 9.18 -9.21 -8.63
CA THR A 295 10.49 -8.59 -8.82
C THR A 295 11.39 -8.76 -7.60
N ASP A 296 10.93 -9.43 -6.53
CA ASP A 296 11.79 -9.75 -5.40
C ASP A 296 12.84 -10.80 -5.81
N PRO A 297 14.13 -10.44 -5.90
CA PRO A 297 15.18 -11.40 -6.19
C PRO A 297 15.30 -12.51 -5.14
N LYS A 298 14.69 -12.33 -3.96
CA LYS A 298 14.66 -13.30 -2.86
C LYS A 298 13.50 -14.29 -2.94
N LEU A 299 12.57 -14.17 -3.88
CA LEU A 299 11.47 -15.14 -3.99
C LEU A 299 12.03 -16.55 -4.25
N ARG A 300 11.69 -17.50 -3.39
CA ARG A 300 11.99 -18.93 -3.48
C ARG A 300 10.71 -19.72 -3.33
N LEU A 301 10.51 -20.68 -4.22
CA LEU A 301 9.39 -21.61 -4.15
C LEU A 301 9.93 -23.01 -3.94
N SER A 302 9.35 -23.72 -2.97
CA SER A 302 9.55 -25.16 -2.78
C SER A 302 8.36 -25.88 -3.40
N ILE A 303 8.64 -26.74 -4.37
CA ILE A 303 7.64 -27.47 -5.15
C ILE A 303 8.02 -28.94 -5.16
N ASP A 304 7.07 -29.84 -4.90
CA ASP A 304 7.31 -31.28 -4.95
C ASP A 304 7.34 -31.84 -6.38
N ALA A 305 7.62 -33.13 -6.52
CA ALA A 305 7.72 -33.80 -7.82
C ALA A 305 6.39 -33.78 -8.61
N GLU A 306 5.27 -33.61 -7.92
CA GLU A 306 3.93 -33.54 -8.52
C GLU A 306 3.55 -32.12 -8.94
N GLY A 307 4.38 -31.11 -8.64
CA GLY A 307 4.11 -29.71 -8.96
C GLY A 307 3.30 -28.97 -7.89
N ARG A 308 3.19 -29.50 -6.67
CA ARG A 308 2.46 -28.87 -5.58
C ARG A 308 3.39 -27.95 -4.78
N LEU A 309 2.88 -26.78 -4.39
CA LEU A 309 3.64 -25.83 -3.58
C LEU A 309 3.75 -26.38 -2.16
N THR A 310 4.96 -26.58 -1.67
CA THR A 310 5.26 -27.05 -0.30
C THR A 310 5.84 -25.97 0.59
N GLY A 311 6.28 -24.85 0.01
CA GLY A 311 6.73 -23.68 0.75
C GLY A 311 7.07 -22.52 -0.16
N PHE A 312 7.14 -21.33 0.40
CA PHE A 312 7.67 -20.17 -0.29
C PHE A 312 8.36 -19.22 0.69
N GLU A 313 9.30 -18.44 0.20
CA GLU A 313 10.04 -17.45 0.99
C GLU A 313 10.36 -16.23 0.13
N ASN A 314 10.21 -15.04 0.67
CA ASN A 314 10.65 -13.78 0.06
C ASN A 314 11.28 -12.84 1.13
N ALA A 315 11.45 -11.56 0.82
CA ALA A 315 12.04 -10.60 1.74
C ALA A 315 11.26 -10.38 3.05
N SER A 316 9.94 -10.59 3.07
CA SER A 316 9.05 -10.29 4.20
C SER A 316 8.19 -11.46 4.65
N LEU A 317 8.16 -12.58 3.93
CA LEU A 317 7.19 -13.65 4.13
C LEU A 317 7.84 -15.01 3.95
N VAL A 318 7.57 -15.91 4.89
CA VAL A 318 8.00 -17.31 4.84
C VAL A 318 6.81 -18.20 5.12
N ALA A 319 6.57 -19.19 4.28
CA ALA A 319 5.53 -20.17 4.52
C ALA A 319 5.95 -21.59 4.16
N SER A 320 5.36 -22.56 4.83
CA SER A 320 5.63 -23.98 4.65
C SER A 320 4.38 -24.79 4.92
N VAL A 321 4.19 -25.86 4.14
CA VAL A 321 3.11 -26.83 4.38
C VAL A 321 3.36 -27.65 5.65
N GLY A 322 4.62 -27.84 6.04
CA GLY A 322 5.01 -28.67 7.18
C GLY A 322 4.35 -30.06 7.14
N SER A 323 3.58 -30.39 8.19
CA SER A 323 2.84 -31.66 8.29
C SER A 323 1.38 -31.57 7.82
N ALA A 324 0.94 -30.43 7.32
CA ALA A 324 -0.40 -30.27 6.76
C ALA A 324 -0.57 -31.07 5.46
N ALA A 325 -1.82 -31.39 5.12
CA ALA A 325 -2.12 -32.07 3.87
C ALA A 325 -2.22 -31.05 2.73
N ILE A 326 -1.77 -31.44 1.53
CA ILE A 326 -2.05 -30.68 0.30
C ILE A 326 -3.28 -31.30 -0.38
N VAL A 327 -4.33 -30.50 -0.53
CA VAL A 327 -5.62 -30.91 -1.10
C VAL A 327 -6.08 -29.93 -2.18
N ASP A 328 -7.18 -30.26 -2.87
CA ASP A 328 -7.81 -29.45 -3.92
C ASP A 328 -6.83 -28.96 -5.00
N THR A 329 -5.90 -29.84 -5.39
CA THR A 329 -4.85 -29.50 -6.35
C THR A 329 -5.36 -29.55 -7.77
N GLY A 330 -4.79 -28.69 -8.61
CA GLY A 330 -5.03 -28.71 -10.04
C GLY A 330 -3.94 -27.96 -10.79
N ARG A 331 -3.88 -28.22 -12.09
CA ARG A 331 -2.85 -27.65 -12.97
C ARG A 331 -3.36 -27.45 -14.39
N ASP A 332 -2.86 -26.40 -15.03
CA ASP A 332 -2.96 -26.22 -16.46
C ASP A 332 -1.67 -26.74 -17.11
N ASN A 333 -1.82 -27.77 -17.96
CA ASN A 333 -0.71 -28.36 -18.71
C ASN A 333 -0.31 -27.52 -19.94
N SER A 334 -0.93 -26.36 -20.16
CA SER A 334 -0.56 -25.44 -21.22
C SER A 334 0.65 -24.55 -20.85
N ARG A 335 1.01 -23.64 -21.76
CA ARG A 335 2.09 -22.66 -21.56
C ARG A 335 1.85 -21.67 -20.42
N SER A 336 0.66 -21.64 -19.81
CA SER A 336 0.41 -20.85 -18.58
C SER A 336 1.23 -21.39 -17.40
N GLY A 337 1.42 -22.71 -17.35
CA GLY A 337 2.06 -23.40 -16.23
C GLY A 337 1.35 -23.19 -14.89
N LEU A 338 0.05 -22.85 -14.90
CA LEU A 338 -0.71 -22.62 -13.67
C LEU A 338 -0.79 -23.90 -12.83
N ASN A 339 -0.61 -23.77 -11.53
CA ASN A 339 -0.83 -24.79 -10.51
C ASN A 339 -1.49 -24.14 -9.30
N TRP A 340 -2.40 -24.86 -8.66
CA TRP A 340 -3.07 -24.41 -7.45
C TRP A 340 -3.28 -25.56 -6.48
N GLY A 341 -3.61 -25.21 -5.24
CA GLY A 341 -3.99 -26.15 -4.20
C GLY A 341 -4.28 -25.43 -2.88
N ARG A 342 -4.58 -26.23 -1.86
CA ARG A 342 -4.86 -25.77 -0.51
C ARG A 342 -4.06 -26.59 0.49
N TRP A 343 -3.35 -25.92 1.39
CA TRP A 343 -2.80 -26.57 2.59
C TRP A 343 -3.92 -26.69 3.62
N GLN A 344 -4.09 -27.88 4.19
CA GLN A 344 -5.15 -28.19 5.12
C GLN A 344 -4.57 -28.77 6.41
N GLY A 345 -4.74 -28.03 7.50
CA GLY A 345 -4.47 -28.49 8.86
C GLY A 345 -3.43 -27.65 9.58
N SER A 346 -3.34 -27.87 10.89
CA SER A 346 -2.49 -27.13 11.84
C SER A 346 -0.98 -27.31 11.64
N GLY A 347 -0.56 -28.12 10.67
CA GLY A 347 0.85 -28.40 10.40
C GLY A 347 1.53 -27.39 9.47
N SER A 348 0.77 -26.47 8.89
CA SER A 348 1.26 -25.43 7.99
C SER A 348 1.64 -24.17 8.76
N SER A 349 2.50 -23.34 8.19
CA SER A 349 2.99 -22.11 8.82
C SER A 349 3.08 -20.97 7.82
N ILE A 350 2.74 -19.75 8.26
CA ILE A 350 2.98 -18.49 7.55
C ILE A 350 3.53 -17.50 8.57
N ALA A 351 4.68 -16.91 8.28
CA ALA A 351 5.33 -15.90 9.09
C ALA A 351 5.66 -14.67 8.25
N GLN A 352 5.08 -13.51 8.61
CA GLN A 352 5.29 -12.22 7.96
C GLN A 352 6.12 -11.30 8.84
N SER A 353 7.21 -10.75 8.30
CA SER A 353 7.98 -9.69 8.93
C SER A 353 7.40 -8.31 8.61
N LEU A 354 6.91 -7.62 9.64
CA LEU A 354 6.41 -6.25 9.63
C LEU A 354 7.37 -5.33 10.40
N GLY A 355 8.49 -4.99 9.76
CA GLY A 355 9.55 -4.21 10.40
C GLY A 355 10.28 -5.04 11.45
N ASN A 356 10.05 -4.75 12.74
CA ASN A 356 10.66 -5.48 13.85
C ASN A 356 9.78 -6.60 14.41
N GLU A 357 8.54 -6.71 13.94
CA GLU A 357 7.59 -7.73 14.39
C GLU A 357 7.47 -8.85 13.35
N VAL A 358 7.18 -10.06 13.82
CA VAL A 358 6.82 -11.18 12.96
C VAL A 358 5.41 -11.63 13.34
N VAL A 359 4.48 -11.54 12.40
CA VAL A 359 3.10 -12.00 12.53
C VAL A 359 3.01 -13.42 12.00
N HIS A 360 2.35 -14.29 12.76
CA HIS A 360 2.18 -15.70 12.39
C HIS A 360 0.71 -15.99 12.09
N ASN A 361 0.48 -16.63 10.94
CA ASN A 361 -0.80 -17.24 10.57
C ASN A 361 -0.57 -18.74 10.34
N ASP A 362 -0.31 -19.43 11.45
CA ASP A 362 0.03 -20.85 11.45
C ASP A 362 -1.22 -21.72 11.54
N GLY A 363 -1.24 -22.79 10.74
CA GLY A 363 -2.35 -23.72 10.65
C GLY A 363 -3.52 -23.22 9.77
N GLY A 364 -4.62 -23.97 9.80
CA GLY A 364 -5.82 -23.62 9.04
C GLY A 364 -5.81 -24.08 7.58
N ASN A 365 -6.49 -23.31 6.74
CA ASN A 365 -6.66 -23.57 5.31
C ASN A 365 -5.99 -22.45 4.51
N LEU A 366 -4.91 -22.77 3.81
CA LEU A 366 -4.13 -21.78 3.08
C LEU A 366 -4.25 -22.07 1.59
N HIS A 367 -4.75 -21.11 0.82
CA HIS A 367 -4.98 -21.28 -0.61
C HIS A 367 -3.80 -20.71 -1.40
N TYR A 368 -3.35 -21.43 -2.42
CA TYR A 368 -2.26 -20.97 -3.27
C TYR A 368 -2.55 -21.18 -4.74
N ILE A 369 -2.09 -20.24 -5.55
CA ILE A 369 -2.01 -20.39 -7.00
C ILE A 369 -0.71 -19.78 -7.51
N TYR A 370 0.00 -20.50 -8.36
CA TYR A 370 1.23 -20.05 -8.98
C TYR A 370 1.29 -20.39 -10.46
N GLY A 371 2.15 -19.69 -11.19
CA GLY A 371 2.39 -19.98 -12.60
C GLY A 371 3.65 -19.33 -13.13
N THR A 372 3.93 -19.57 -14.40
CA THR A 372 5.01 -18.86 -15.10
C THR A 372 4.53 -17.44 -15.35
N ALA A 373 5.23 -16.43 -14.84
CA ALA A 373 4.87 -15.03 -15.02
C ALA A 373 4.80 -14.68 -16.51
N ALA A 374 3.78 -13.95 -16.93
CA ALA A 374 3.71 -13.45 -18.29
C ALA A 374 4.89 -12.52 -18.58
N THR A 375 5.72 -12.88 -19.55
CA THR A 375 6.91 -12.11 -19.95
C THR A 375 6.57 -10.91 -20.83
N ALA A 376 5.40 -10.94 -21.48
CA ALA A 376 4.81 -9.82 -22.21
C ALA A 376 3.30 -10.04 -22.30
N LEU A 377 2.53 -8.96 -22.12
CA LEU A 377 1.09 -8.95 -22.38
C LEU A 377 0.79 -8.26 -23.72
N PRO A 378 -0.32 -8.60 -24.38
CA PRO A 378 -0.83 -7.81 -25.49
C PRO A 378 -1.00 -6.34 -25.07
N THR A 379 -0.69 -5.42 -25.98
CA THR A 379 -0.85 -3.98 -25.76
C THR A 379 -2.21 -3.44 -26.21
N SER A 380 -3.03 -4.28 -26.84
CA SER A 380 -4.35 -3.93 -27.37
C SER A 380 -5.20 -5.16 -27.63
N GLY A 381 -6.51 -4.97 -27.72
CA GLY A 381 -7.48 -6.01 -28.05
C GLY A 381 -8.23 -6.54 -26.83
N GLN A 382 -9.28 -7.31 -27.09
CA GLN A 382 -10.11 -7.92 -26.06
C GLN A 382 -10.01 -9.44 -26.12
N VAL A 383 -9.90 -10.06 -24.96
CA VAL A 383 -9.73 -11.50 -24.79
C VAL A 383 -10.57 -11.96 -23.60
N GLN A 384 -11.24 -13.10 -23.74
CA GLN A 384 -11.90 -13.75 -22.62
C GLN A 384 -11.15 -15.00 -22.15
N TYR A 385 -11.34 -15.30 -20.88
CA TYR A 385 -10.76 -16.43 -20.19
C TYR A 385 -11.86 -17.20 -19.47
N ALA A 386 -11.86 -18.52 -19.65
CA ALA A 386 -12.76 -19.43 -18.96
C ALA A 386 -12.06 -20.05 -17.75
N ALA A 387 -12.82 -20.26 -16.68
CA ALA A 387 -12.33 -20.97 -15.50
C ALA A 387 -11.94 -22.41 -15.87
N LEU A 388 -10.75 -22.84 -15.45
CA LEU A 388 -10.27 -24.22 -15.54
C LEU A 388 -10.65 -25.03 -14.29
N GLY A 389 -10.66 -24.38 -13.14
CA GLY A 389 -10.83 -25.01 -11.84
C GLY A 389 -10.26 -24.12 -10.75
N GLY A 390 -10.26 -24.63 -9.52
CA GLY A 390 -9.80 -23.91 -8.36
C GLY A 390 -9.92 -24.77 -7.11
N THR A 391 -9.60 -24.18 -5.97
CA THR A 391 -9.77 -24.85 -4.68
C THR A 391 -11.22 -24.81 -4.23
N ARG A 392 -11.65 -25.79 -3.42
CA ARG A 392 -12.89 -25.60 -2.65
C ARG A 392 -12.63 -24.48 -1.64
N PRO A 393 -13.47 -23.43 -1.61
CA PRO A 393 -13.25 -22.30 -0.74
C PRO A 393 -13.35 -22.70 0.73
N THR A 394 -12.71 -21.95 1.63
CA THR A 394 -12.82 -22.18 3.08
C THR A 394 -13.19 -20.91 3.84
N ASP A 395 -13.84 -21.08 4.99
CA ASP A 395 -14.09 -19.98 5.94
C ASP A 395 -12.95 -19.97 6.97
N SER A 396 -12.18 -18.89 6.99
CA SER A 396 -11.01 -18.73 7.86
C SER A 396 -11.37 -18.77 9.35
N GLY A 397 -12.58 -18.36 9.73
CA GLY A 397 -13.01 -18.34 11.14
C GLY A 397 -13.41 -19.72 11.67
N THR A 398 -13.92 -20.59 10.80
CA THR A 398 -14.50 -21.89 11.21
C THR A 398 -13.73 -23.10 10.68
N GLY A 399 -12.89 -22.90 9.66
CA GLY A 399 -12.26 -23.96 8.89
C GLY A 399 -13.23 -24.76 8.02
N GLN A 400 -14.51 -24.36 7.94
CA GLN A 400 -15.49 -25.05 7.12
C GLN A 400 -15.07 -25.00 5.65
N VAL A 401 -15.26 -26.13 4.95
CA VAL A 401 -14.98 -26.24 3.51
C VAL A 401 -16.29 -26.14 2.74
N GLY A 402 -16.32 -25.24 1.75
CA GLY A 402 -17.45 -25.02 0.86
C GLY A 402 -17.28 -25.69 -0.50
N THR A 403 -18.00 -25.17 -1.50
CA THR A 403 -17.95 -25.62 -2.89
C THR A 403 -17.67 -24.44 -3.81
N LEU A 404 -16.71 -24.55 -4.72
CA LEU A 404 -16.57 -23.62 -5.84
C LEU A 404 -17.64 -23.99 -6.88
N ILE A 405 -18.76 -23.27 -6.88
CA ILE A 405 -19.90 -23.52 -7.77
C ILE A 405 -19.55 -23.08 -9.20
N SER A 406 -18.87 -21.96 -9.33
CA SER A 406 -18.42 -21.41 -10.61
C SER A 406 -17.19 -20.54 -10.41
N GLY A 407 -16.16 -20.71 -11.24
CA GLY A 407 -15.05 -19.75 -11.33
C GLY A 407 -15.40 -18.50 -12.15
N GLY A 408 -16.53 -18.51 -12.85
CA GLY A 408 -16.95 -17.42 -13.72
C GLY A 408 -16.09 -17.28 -14.98
N THR A 409 -16.22 -16.11 -15.61
CA THR A 409 -15.50 -15.73 -16.82
C THR A 409 -14.76 -14.42 -16.55
N ILE A 410 -13.54 -14.32 -17.09
CA ILE A 410 -12.77 -13.08 -17.07
C ILE A 410 -12.73 -12.51 -18.48
N SER A 411 -13.11 -11.24 -18.63
CA SER A 411 -12.92 -10.46 -19.85
C SER A 411 -11.80 -9.45 -19.65
N VAL A 412 -10.82 -9.43 -20.54
CA VAL A 412 -9.68 -8.52 -20.51
C VAL A 412 -9.71 -7.62 -21.72
N ASN A 413 -9.62 -6.32 -21.48
CA ASN A 413 -9.37 -5.32 -22.51
C ASN A 413 -7.94 -4.80 -22.32
N PHE A 414 -7.02 -5.28 -23.15
CA PHE A 414 -5.62 -4.88 -23.14
C PHE A 414 -5.41 -3.44 -23.63
N THR A 415 -6.33 -2.92 -24.45
CA THR A 415 -6.27 -1.52 -24.91
C THR A 415 -6.50 -0.54 -23.75
N SER A 416 -7.47 -0.84 -22.88
CA SER A 416 -7.76 -0.04 -21.69
C SER A 416 -7.08 -0.56 -20.42
N ALA A 417 -6.24 -1.60 -20.54
CA ALA A 417 -5.61 -2.31 -19.43
C ALA A 417 -6.60 -2.66 -18.29
N GLN A 418 -7.78 -3.16 -18.63
CA GLN A 418 -8.85 -3.45 -17.67
C GLN A 418 -9.25 -4.92 -17.73
N LEU A 419 -9.47 -5.51 -16.57
CA LEU A 419 -10.01 -6.84 -16.36
C LEU A 419 -11.41 -6.73 -15.77
N GLY A 420 -12.34 -7.58 -16.23
CA GLY A 420 -13.67 -7.76 -15.65
C GLY A 420 -13.94 -9.22 -15.31
N LEU A 421 -14.26 -9.50 -14.04
CA LEU A 421 -14.72 -10.79 -13.55
C LEU A 421 -16.26 -10.80 -13.50
N SER A 422 -16.86 -11.90 -13.94
CA SER A 422 -18.31 -12.11 -13.80
C SER A 422 -18.64 -13.56 -13.51
N GLY A 423 -19.60 -13.80 -12.62
CA GLY A 423 -20.19 -15.13 -12.42
C GLY A 423 -19.35 -16.08 -11.56
N LEU A 424 -18.40 -15.57 -10.76
CA LEU A 424 -17.76 -16.38 -9.73
C LEU A 424 -18.78 -16.67 -8.62
N ALA A 425 -18.86 -17.91 -8.15
CA ALA A 425 -19.81 -18.33 -7.13
C ALA A 425 -19.22 -19.40 -6.20
N ALA A 426 -19.38 -19.19 -4.90
CA ALA A 426 -18.96 -20.09 -3.82
C ALA A 426 -20.16 -20.48 -2.94
N GLY A 427 -20.29 -21.76 -2.61
CA GLY A 427 -21.35 -22.31 -1.78
C GLY A 427 -20.87 -22.63 -0.37
N PHE A 428 -21.57 -22.14 0.66
CA PHE A 428 -21.28 -22.37 2.08
C PHE A 428 -22.54 -22.50 2.91
N GLY A 429 -22.66 -23.58 3.70
CA GLY A 429 -23.70 -23.68 4.73
C GLY A 429 -25.15 -23.50 4.23
N GLY A 430 -25.42 -23.81 2.95
CA GLY A 430 -26.73 -23.58 2.31
C GLY A 430 -26.89 -22.21 1.62
N ALA A 431 -25.87 -21.36 1.70
CA ALA A 431 -25.79 -20.06 1.05
C ALA A 431 -24.90 -20.11 -0.20
N THR A 432 -25.15 -19.20 -1.11
CA THR A 432 -24.35 -18.94 -2.31
C THR A 432 -23.86 -17.51 -2.29
N TYR A 433 -22.54 -17.34 -2.32
CA TYR A 433 -21.81 -16.09 -2.42
C TYR A 433 -21.38 -15.89 -3.87
N THR A 434 -21.73 -14.77 -4.48
CA THR A 434 -21.38 -14.46 -5.87
C THR A 434 -20.49 -13.25 -5.95
N MET A 435 -19.56 -13.25 -6.91
CA MET A 435 -18.63 -12.17 -7.15
C MET A 435 -18.58 -11.79 -8.64
N GLY A 436 -18.57 -10.48 -8.87
CA GLY A 436 -18.15 -9.86 -10.12
C GLY A 436 -17.31 -8.64 -9.81
N GLY A 437 -16.81 -7.97 -10.83
CA GLY A 437 -16.07 -6.72 -10.63
C GLY A 437 -15.07 -6.41 -11.72
N THR A 438 -14.38 -5.29 -11.58
CA THR A 438 -13.32 -4.88 -12.50
C THR A 438 -12.04 -4.51 -11.77
N ALA A 439 -10.89 -4.83 -12.36
CA ALA A 439 -9.57 -4.47 -11.85
C ALA A 439 -8.72 -3.88 -12.97
N ASN A 440 -7.81 -2.96 -12.61
CA ASN A 440 -6.79 -2.47 -13.55
C ASN A 440 -5.64 -3.46 -13.63
N ILE A 441 -5.09 -3.59 -14.84
CA ILE A 441 -3.96 -4.46 -15.13
C ILE A 441 -2.68 -3.63 -15.08
N ALA A 442 -1.74 -4.03 -14.24
CA ALA A 442 -0.42 -3.39 -14.14
C ALA A 442 0.66 -4.46 -13.99
N ASN A 443 1.66 -4.44 -14.88
CA ASN A 443 2.81 -5.34 -14.84
C ASN A 443 2.44 -6.83 -14.78
N GLY A 444 1.43 -7.25 -15.53
CA GLY A 444 0.99 -8.65 -15.52
C GLY A 444 0.22 -9.06 -14.27
N ALA A 445 -0.17 -8.13 -13.41
CA ALA A 445 -0.97 -8.36 -12.22
C ALA A 445 -2.22 -7.46 -12.18
N PHE A 446 -3.17 -7.82 -11.34
CA PHE A 446 -4.40 -7.06 -11.10
C PHE A 446 -4.88 -7.26 -9.66
N THR A 447 -5.59 -6.28 -9.13
CA THR A 447 -6.26 -6.38 -7.83
C THR A 447 -7.43 -5.40 -7.81
N THR A 448 -8.48 -5.74 -7.08
CA THR A 448 -9.57 -4.81 -6.81
C THR A 448 -9.37 -4.00 -5.54
N SER A 449 -8.36 -4.32 -4.72
CA SER A 449 -8.06 -3.69 -3.43
C SER A 449 -9.29 -3.53 -2.51
N GLY A 450 -10.35 -4.32 -2.73
CA GLY A 450 -11.60 -4.29 -1.97
C GLY A 450 -12.72 -3.39 -2.53
N ILE A 451 -12.54 -2.74 -3.69
CA ILE A 451 -13.51 -1.78 -4.26
C ILE A 451 -13.99 -2.17 -5.64
N GLY A 452 -13.09 -2.72 -6.45
CA GLY A 452 -13.43 -3.15 -7.81
C GLY A 452 -14.34 -4.38 -7.86
N ALA A 453 -14.49 -5.12 -6.76
CA ALA A 453 -15.31 -6.31 -6.67
C ALA A 453 -16.65 -6.06 -5.98
N THR A 454 -17.72 -6.59 -6.56
CA THR A 454 -19.06 -6.62 -5.99
C THR A 454 -19.37 -8.02 -5.52
N GLY A 455 -19.67 -8.17 -4.23
CA GLY A 455 -20.14 -9.41 -3.64
C GLY A 455 -21.63 -9.39 -3.35
N ALA A 456 -22.30 -10.51 -3.57
CA ALA A 456 -23.65 -10.74 -3.07
C ALA A 456 -23.73 -12.11 -2.39
N CYS A 457 -24.73 -12.27 -1.53
CA CYS A 457 -24.98 -13.52 -0.84
C CYS A 457 -26.49 -13.80 -0.79
N SER A 458 -26.85 -15.07 -0.95
CA SER A 458 -28.24 -15.55 -0.97
C SER A 458 -28.36 -16.96 -0.42
N GLY A 459 -29.56 -17.41 -0.06
CA GLY A 459 -29.81 -18.76 0.47
C GLY A 459 -29.79 -18.83 2.00
N ALA A 460 -30.02 -20.04 2.53
CA ALA A 460 -30.04 -20.27 3.97
C ALA A 460 -28.61 -20.21 4.52
N GLY A 461 -28.39 -19.50 5.64
CA GLY A 461 -27.04 -19.32 6.20
C GLY A 461 -26.24 -18.18 5.57
N CYS A 462 -26.87 -17.35 4.73
CA CYS A 462 -26.23 -16.21 4.12
C CYS A 462 -25.77 -15.18 5.16
N GLN A 463 -24.48 -14.87 5.16
CA GLN A 463 -23.90 -13.82 5.98
C GLN A 463 -23.77 -12.53 5.16
N SER A 464 -24.19 -11.41 5.76
CA SER A 464 -23.99 -10.08 5.15
C SER A 464 -22.50 -9.83 4.92
N LEU A 465 -22.18 -9.25 3.77
CA LEU A 465 -20.80 -8.93 3.40
C LEU A 465 -20.42 -7.54 3.88
N ILE A 466 -19.16 -7.40 4.29
CA ILE A 466 -18.47 -6.12 4.50
C ILE A 466 -17.84 -5.69 3.18
N ALA A 467 -17.12 -6.63 2.55
CA ALA A 467 -16.40 -6.39 1.31
C ALA A 467 -16.21 -7.70 0.54
N SER A 468 -15.92 -7.55 -0.73
CA SER A 468 -15.43 -8.62 -1.61
C SER A 468 -14.21 -8.11 -2.35
N ASN A 469 -13.32 -9.01 -2.71
CA ASN A 469 -12.10 -8.65 -3.41
C ASN A 469 -11.61 -9.86 -4.20
N PHE A 470 -10.85 -9.56 -5.24
CA PHE A 470 -10.05 -10.51 -5.96
C PHE A 470 -8.76 -9.85 -6.43
N THR A 471 -7.73 -10.67 -6.55
CA THR A 471 -6.40 -10.28 -6.99
C THR A 471 -5.76 -11.42 -7.77
N GLY A 472 -4.78 -11.13 -8.62
CA GLY A 472 -4.20 -12.17 -9.44
C GLY A 472 -3.13 -11.70 -10.41
N PHE A 473 -2.75 -12.62 -11.30
CA PHE A 473 -1.70 -12.42 -12.27
C PHE A 473 -1.98 -13.14 -13.58
N PHE A 474 -1.36 -12.64 -14.64
CA PHE A 474 -1.31 -13.28 -15.94
C PHE A 474 -0.14 -14.25 -16.01
N ALA A 475 -0.41 -15.42 -16.57
CA ALA A 475 0.51 -16.54 -16.65
C ALA A 475 0.79 -16.96 -18.10
N GLY A 476 2.04 -17.34 -18.36
CA GLY A 476 2.52 -17.80 -19.65
C GLY A 476 2.73 -16.71 -20.70
N PRO A 477 3.34 -17.05 -21.85
CA PRO A 477 3.59 -16.12 -22.94
C PRO A 477 2.30 -15.45 -23.42
N GLY A 478 2.28 -14.12 -23.52
CA GLY A 478 1.08 -13.39 -23.95
C GLY A 478 -0.06 -13.39 -22.92
N GLY A 479 0.17 -13.88 -21.70
CA GLY A 479 -0.87 -14.00 -20.68
C GLY A 479 -1.95 -15.02 -21.05
N VAL A 480 -1.57 -16.19 -21.55
CA VAL A 480 -2.51 -17.26 -21.97
C VAL A 480 -3.29 -17.91 -20.82
N GLY A 481 -2.89 -17.68 -19.57
CA GLY A 481 -3.65 -18.05 -18.38
C GLY A 481 -3.73 -16.91 -17.36
N ILE A 482 -4.62 -17.06 -16.39
CA ILE A 482 -4.75 -16.16 -15.24
C ILE A 482 -4.84 -17.00 -13.96
N GLY A 483 -4.04 -16.66 -12.96
CA GLY A 483 -4.23 -17.13 -11.59
C GLY A 483 -4.92 -16.05 -10.77
N LEU A 484 -5.96 -16.41 -10.01
CA LEU A 484 -6.77 -15.49 -9.23
C LEU A 484 -6.98 -16.03 -7.82
N ASP A 485 -6.85 -15.15 -6.85
CA ASP A 485 -7.27 -15.31 -5.47
C ASP A 485 -8.50 -14.42 -5.22
N TYR A 486 -9.48 -14.92 -4.46
CA TYR A 486 -10.70 -14.20 -4.14
C TYR A 486 -11.10 -14.40 -2.68
N TYR A 487 -11.76 -13.38 -2.11
CA TYR A 487 -12.36 -13.51 -0.80
C TYR A 487 -13.65 -12.67 -0.62
N PHE A 488 -14.46 -13.12 0.34
CA PHE A 488 -15.65 -12.45 0.84
C PHE A 488 -15.48 -12.22 2.34
N ASN A 489 -15.43 -10.96 2.76
CA ASN A 489 -15.35 -10.61 4.17
C ASN A 489 -16.78 -10.52 4.75
N THR A 490 -17.09 -11.33 5.75
CA THR A 490 -18.43 -11.42 6.33
C THR A 490 -18.56 -10.57 7.59
N ARG A 491 -19.75 -10.01 7.84
CA ARG A 491 -20.00 -9.15 9.02
C ARG A 491 -19.87 -9.87 10.35
N THR A 492 -19.91 -11.20 10.34
CA THR A 492 -19.71 -12.05 11.53
C THR A 492 -18.23 -12.30 11.82
N GLY A 493 -17.33 -11.74 11.02
CA GLY A 493 -15.88 -11.75 11.27
C GLY A 493 -15.11 -12.88 10.59
N GLY A 494 -15.77 -13.72 9.79
CA GLY A 494 -15.13 -14.77 8.97
C GLY A 494 -14.76 -14.24 7.58
N VAL A 495 -13.77 -14.87 6.95
CA VAL A 495 -13.41 -14.62 5.55
C VAL A 495 -13.61 -15.91 4.77
N ILE A 496 -14.46 -15.86 3.76
CA ILE A 496 -14.63 -16.96 2.82
C ILE A 496 -13.69 -16.73 1.64
N GLU A 497 -12.75 -17.63 1.40
CA GLU A 497 -11.67 -17.42 0.43
C GLU A 497 -11.37 -18.65 -0.43
N GLY A 498 -10.70 -18.41 -1.56
CA GLY A 498 -10.17 -19.47 -2.41
C GLY A 498 -9.45 -18.94 -3.64
N VAL A 499 -8.92 -19.86 -4.44
CA VAL A 499 -8.23 -19.53 -5.70
C VAL A 499 -8.91 -20.20 -6.89
N ALA A 500 -8.78 -19.57 -8.06
CA ALA A 500 -9.23 -20.07 -9.34
C ALA A 500 -8.21 -19.82 -10.45
N GLY A 501 -7.99 -20.83 -11.30
CA GLY A 501 -7.18 -20.74 -12.50
C GLY A 501 -8.05 -20.59 -13.74
N TYR A 502 -7.59 -19.80 -14.71
CA TYR A 502 -8.31 -19.53 -15.95
C TYR A 502 -7.40 -19.71 -17.16
N LYS A 503 -8.02 -20.04 -18.30
CA LYS A 503 -7.35 -20.17 -19.58
C LYS A 503 -8.01 -19.29 -20.62
N GLN A 504 -7.18 -18.67 -21.46
CA GLN A 504 -7.64 -17.89 -22.59
C GLN A 504 -8.51 -18.74 -23.51
N CYS A 505 -9.68 -18.23 -23.89
CA CYS A 505 -10.60 -18.93 -24.78
C CYS A 505 -10.05 -18.96 -26.22
N PRO A 506 -10.17 -20.09 -26.94
CA PRO A 506 -9.79 -20.19 -28.34
C PRO A 506 -10.50 -19.11 -29.18
N GLY A 507 -9.76 -18.35 -29.99
CA GLY A 507 -10.33 -17.25 -30.78
C GLY A 507 -10.74 -16.01 -29.98
N GLY A 508 -10.44 -15.94 -28.68
CA GLY A 508 -10.58 -14.75 -27.84
C GLY A 508 -11.96 -14.55 -27.19
N LYS A 509 -12.93 -15.45 -27.39
CA LYS A 509 -14.26 -15.39 -26.77
C LYS A 509 -14.71 -16.76 -26.24
N CYS A 510 -15.38 -16.70 -25.10
CA CYS A 510 -16.20 -17.76 -24.55
C CYS A 510 -17.67 -17.31 -24.70
#